data_AF-A0A644Z8Z6-F1
#
_entry.id   AF-A0A644Z8Z6-F1
#
_cell.length_a   1.000
_cell.length_b   1.000
_cell.length_c   1.000
_cell.angle_alpha   90.00
_cell.angle_beta   90.00
_cell.angle_gamma   90.00
#
_symmetry.space_group_name_H-M   'P 1'
#
loop_
_entity.id
_entity.type
_entity.pdbx_description
1 polymer ?
#
loop_
_entity_poly.entity_id
_entity_poly.type
_entity_poly.pdbx_seq_one_letter_code
_entity_poly.pdbx_strand_id
1 'polypeptide(L)'
;MEESRLRLDASQAELDTYKALRQRGVIAELDYNRHQIEVARNRMELEKFQSDYDKLAGGLAEKIIRRAEAEIDLLKVKIANRKGELTVLENRAKEYRFIAPEDGIISYIPTKIGTYVEPGQSIIQFAAGNGRKFIAYIDEVEIFKIEEGQQVRIASSQYSTYEYGYFLGEVMYISELPEERAGKVYYPVFIRITQEPQPLRLGSSGEARINTGRDRIIRTILGTNKKR
;
A
#
# COMPACT_ATOMS: atom_id res chain seq x y z
N MET A 1 23.58 58.38 -3.01
CA MET A 1 22.99 58.95 -4.25
C MET A 1 23.08 60.47 -4.24
N GLU A 2 22.62 61.14 -3.17
CA GLU A 2 22.73 62.61 -3.03
C GLU A 2 24.18 63.10 -3.01
N GLU A 3 25.06 62.44 -2.26
CA GLU A 3 26.50 62.74 -2.25
C GLU A 3 27.16 62.57 -3.62
N SER A 4 26.86 61.48 -4.34
CA SER A 4 27.39 61.22 -5.69
C SER A 4 26.89 62.23 -6.73
N ARG A 5 25.66 62.74 -6.56
CA ARG A 5 25.08 63.79 -7.41
C ARG A 5 25.74 65.14 -7.13
N LEU A 6 25.91 65.50 -5.86
CA LEU A 6 26.63 66.71 -5.45
C LEU A 6 28.10 66.69 -5.94
N ARG A 7 28.76 65.53 -5.90
CA ARG A 7 30.12 65.35 -6.42
C ARG A 7 30.19 65.53 -7.94
N LEU A 8 29.19 65.02 -8.68
CA LEU A 8 29.09 65.25 -10.13
C LEU A 8 28.89 66.73 -10.44
N ASP A 9 27.93 67.38 -9.77
CA ASP A 9 27.62 68.80 -9.96
C ASP A 9 28.84 69.70 -9.66
N ALA A 10 29.59 69.40 -8.59
CA ALA A 10 30.84 70.08 -8.26
C ALA A 10 31.91 69.89 -9.36
N SER A 11 32.14 68.65 -9.81
CA SER A 11 33.10 68.37 -10.89
C SER A 11 32.71 69.01 -12.23
N GLN A 12 31.41 69.16 -12.50
CA GLN A 12 30.88 69.83 -13.69
C GLN A 12 31.14 71.35 -13.63
N ALA A 13 30.89 71.97 -12.48
CA ALA A 13 31.15 73.39 -12.26
C ALA A 13 32.66 73.73 -12.33
N GLU A 14 33.51 72.84 -11.83
CA GLU A 14 34.96 72.92 -12.00
C GLU A 14 35.33 72.81 -13.48
N LEU A 15 34.82 71.82 -14.20
CA LEU A 15 35.09 71.66 -15.63
C LEU A 15 34.69 72.90 -16.44
N ASP A 16 33.56 73.55 -16.12
CA ASP A 16 33.12 74.79 -16.78
C ASP A 16 34.04 75.97 -16.48
N THR A 17 34.56 76.06 -15.27
CA THR A 17 35.58 77.05 -14.88
C THR A 17 36.88 76.83 -15.66
N TYR A 18 37.34 75.58 -15.74
CA TYR A 18 38.52 75.20 -16.52
C TYR A 18 38.30 75.41 -18.03
N LYS A 19 37.09 75.20 -18.55
CA LYS A 19 36.74 75.52 -19.93
C LYS A 19 36.89 77.02 -20.23
N ALA A 20 36.43 77.88 -19.33
CA ALA A 20 36.57 79.34 -19.46
C ALA A 20 38.05 79.79 -19.36
N LEU A 21 38.84 79.17 -18.48
CA LEU A 21 40.27 79.44 -18.35
C LEU A 21 41.06 78.95 -19.58
N ARG A 22 40.65 77.84 -20.20
CA ARG A 22 41.22 77.34 -21.47
C ARG A 22 40.98 78.31 -22.61
N GLN A 23 39.74 78.83 -22.75
CA GLN A 23 39.40 79.81 -23.78
C GLN A 23 40.21 81.11 -23.65
N ARG A 24 40.67 81.44 -22.44
CA ARG A 24 41.55 82.58 -22.15
C ARG A 24 43.04 82.25 -22.29
N GLY A 25 43.40 81.02 -22.66
CA GLY A 25 44.79 80.57 -22.89
C GLY A 25 45.62 80.34 -21.61
N VAL A 26 44.98 80.26 -20.44
CA VAL A 26 45.66 80.26 -19.13
C VAL A 26 46.04 78.85 -18.65
N ILE A 27 45.51 77.79 -19.26
CA ILE A 27 45.74 76.41 -18.85
C ILE A 27 46.09 75.49 -20.03
N ALA A 28 46.79 74.39 -19.73
CA ALA A 28 47.16 73.38 -20.72
C ALA A 28 45.97 72.47 -21.09
N GLU A 29 45.97 71.96 -22.33
CA GLU A 29 44.94 71.02 -22.81
C GLU A 29 44.90 69.72 -22.00
N LEU A 30 46.04 69.28 -21.47
CA LEU A 30 46.15 68.12 -20.61
C LEU A 30 45.31 68.25 -19.32
N ASP A 31 45.30 69.43 -18.71
CA ASP A 31 44.58 69.68 -17.46
C ASP A 31 43.07 69.72 -17.69
N TYR A 32 42.64 70.35 -18.79
CA TYR A 32 41.24 70.31 -19.22
C TYR A 32 40.75 68.87 -19.48
N ASN A 33 41.56 68.06 -20.17
CA ASN A 33 41.22 66.65 -20.45
C ASN A 33 41.15 65.80 -19.17
N ARG A 34 41.99 66.08 -18.16
CA ARG A 34 41.92 65.41 -16.85
C ARG A 34 40.58 65.67 -16.15
N HIS A 35 40.13 66.91 -16.10
CA HIS A 35 38.83 67.26 -15.51
C HIS A 35 37.64 66.71 -16.33
N GLN A 36 37.77 66.60 -17.66
CA GLN A 36 36.77 65.90 -18.47
C GLN A 36 36.66 64.42 -18.12
N ILE A 37 37.78 63.72 -17.93
CA ILE A 37 37.81 62.31 -17.52
C ILE A 37 37.23 62.14 -16.12
N GLU A 38 37.49 63.08 -15.22
CA GLU A 38 36.94 63.08 -13.86
C GLU A 38 35.42 63.22 -13.84
N VAL A 39 34.86 64.18 -14.59
CA VAL A 39 33.41 64.32 -14.78
C VAL A 39 32.81 63.06 -15.39
N ALA A 40 33.46 62.48 -16.41
CA ALA A 40 32.99 61.24 -17.02
C ALA A 40 32.97 60.06 -16.02
N ARG A 41 33.99 59.94 -15.17
CA ARG A 41 34.07 58.94 -14.11
C ARG A 41 32.95 59.12 -13.07
N ASN A 42 32.76 60.35 -12.58
CA ASN A 42 31.72 60.66 -11.59
C ASN A 42 30.31 60.42 -12.15
N ARG A 43 30.11 60.69 -13.44
CA ARG A 43 28.85 60.42 -14.14
C ARG A 43 28.56 58.91 -14.24
N MET A 44 29.55 58.11 -14.63
CA MET A 44 29.42 56.64 -14.68
C MET A 44 29.12 56.04 -13.30
N GLU A 45 29.75 56.59 -12.25
CA GLU A 45 29.50 56.15 -10.88
C GLU A 45 28.07 56.45 -10.44
N LEU A 46 27.55 57.65 -10.71
CA LEU A 46 26.15 58.01 -10.42
C LEU A 46 25.16 57.13 -11.18
N GLU A 47 25.41 56.88 -12.47
CA GLU A 47 24.55 56.04 -13.31
C GLU A 47 24.52 54.58 -12.82
N LYS A 48 25.66 54.05 -12.36
CA LYS A 48 25.73 52.72 -11.73
C LYS A 48 24.92 52.67 -10.44
N PHE A 49 25.05 53.67 -9.57
CA PHE A 49 24.27 53.75 -8.33
C PHE A 49 22.76 53.89 -8.59
N GLN A 50 22.36 54.64 -9.62
CA GLN A 50 20.96 54.73 -10.05
C GLN A 50 20.45 53.38 -10.57
N SER A 51 21.22 52.70 -11.43
CA SER A 51 20.86 51.37 -11.93
C SER A 51 20.72 50.35 -10.81
N ASP A 52 21.62 50.37 -9.82
CA ASP A 52 21.56 49.45 -8.68
C ASP A 52 20.40 49.79 -7.74
N TYR A 53 20.10 51.08 -7.55
CA TYR A 53 18.91 51.52 -6.82
C TYR A 53 17.62 51.09 -7.53
N ASP A 54 17.51 51.26 -8.85
CA ASP A 54 16.34 50.86 -9.63
C ASP A 54 16.11 49.35 -9.60
N LYS A 55 17.19 48.54 -9.58
CA LYS A 55 17.09 47.09 -9.37
C LYS A 55 16.54 46.79 -7.97
N LEU A 56 17.05 47.44 -6.93
CA LEU A 56 16.62 47.23 -5.55
C LEU A 56 15.17 47.71 -5.32
N ALA A 57 14.85 48.93 -5.74
CA ALA A 57 13.52 49.53 -5.68
C ALA A 57 12.50 48.80 -6.56
N GLY A 58 12.94 48.25 -7.69
CA GLY A 58 12.15 47.40 -8.59
C GLY A 58 11.82 46.01 -8.05
N GLY A 59 12.02 45.77 -6.74
CA GLY A 59 11.63 44.55 -6.06
C GLY A 59 12.51 43.36 -6.40
N LEU A 60 13.81 43.55 -6.67
CA LEU A 60 14.72 42.43 -6.91
C LEU A 60 14.74 41.43 -5.75
N ALA A 61 14.70 41.91 -4.51
CA ALA A 61 14.59 41.07 -3.32
C ALA A 61 13.30 40.22 -3.36
N GLU A 62 12.16 40.84 -3.66
CA GLU A 62 10.85 40.17 -3.81
C GLU A 62 10.89 39.11 -4.93
N LYS A 63 11.52 39.41 -6.07
CA LYS A 63 11.68 38.45 -7.19
C LYS A 63 12.57 37.26 -6.80
N ILE A 64 13.64 37.51 -6.06
CA ILE A 64 14.53 36.44 -5.57
C ILE A 64 13.78 35.54 -4.59
N ILE A 65 13.02 36.13 -3.65
CA ILE A 65 12.21 35.40 -2.68
C ILE A 65 11.16 34.55 -3.41
N ARG A 66 10.38 35.13 -4.33
CA ARG A 66 9.37 34.38 -5.10
C ARG A 66 9.97 33.25 -5.92
N ARG A 67 11.16 33.45 -6.49
CA ARG A 67 11.86 32.39 -7.23
C ARG A 67 12.29 31.26 -6.30
N ALA A 68 12.82 31.58 -5.12
CA ALA A 68 13.20 30.59 -4.12
C ALA A 68 11.97 29.84 -3.59
N GLU A 69 10.85 30.52 -3.35
CA GLU A 69 9.58 29.90 -2.96
C GLU A 69 9.05 28.94 -4.03
N ALA A 70 9.05 29.37 -5.30
CA ALA A 70 8.64 28.52 -6.42
C ALA A 70 9.55 27.28 -6.57
N GLU A 71 10.86 27.43 -6.32
CA GLU A 71 11.80 26.32 -6.33
C GLU A 71 11.56 25.35 -5.17
N ILE A 72 11.28 25.87 -3.97
CA ILE A 72 10.88 25.06 -2.81
C ILE A 72 9.61 24.27 -3.12
N ASP A 73 8.59 24.89 -3.71
CA ASP A 73 7.34 24.21 -4.05
C ASP A 73 7.54 23.15 -5.13
N LEU A 74 8.37 23.42 -6.14
CA LEU A 74 8.76 22.42 -7.13
C LEU A 74 9.48 21.22 -6.47
N LEU A 75 10.38 21.47 -5.52
CA LEU A 75 11.08 20.43 -4.78
C LEU A 75 10.12 19.62 -3.90
N LYS A 76 9.14 20.26 -3.24
CA LYS A 76 8.09 19.55 -2.49
C LYS A 76 7.30 18.59 -3.38
N VAL A 77 6.90 19.05 -4.57
CA VAL A 77 6.20 18.20 -5.56
C VAL A 77 7.09 17.03 -5.99
N LYS A 78 8.38 17.27 -6.27
CA LYS A 78 9.33 16.19 -6.60
C LYS A 78 9.47 15.18 -5.46
N ILE A 79 9.56 15.64 -4.21
CA ILE A 79 9.63 14.76 -3.03
C ILE A 79 8.35 13.95 -2.91
N ALA A 80 7.17 14.55 -3.08
CA ALA A 80 5.90 13.85 -3.03
C ALA A 80 5.81 12.75 -4.09
N ASN A 81 6.22 13.05 -5.33
CA ASN A 81 6.25 12.07 -6.42
C ASN A 81 7.21 10.91 -6.10
N ARG A 82 8.43 11.20 -5.62
CA ARG A 82 9.40 10.16 -5.25
C ARG A 82 8.91 9.29 -4.09
N LYS A 83 8.21 9.87 -3.11
CA LYS A 83 7.57 9.09 -2.03
C LYS A 83 6.46 8.18 -2.57
N GLY A 84 5.68 8.66 -3.53
CA GLY A 84 4.69 7.85 -4.23
C GLY A 84 5.33 6.65 -4.95
N GLU A 85 6.38 6.91 -5.73
CA GLU A 85 7.16 5.85 -6.41
C GLU A 85 7.74 4.83 -5.42
N LEU A 86 8.30 5.30 -4.30
CA LEU A 86 8.82 4.43 -3.24
C LEU A 86 7.72 3.53 -2.67
N THR A 87 6.54 4.10 -2.38
CA THR A 87 5.40 3.35 -1.84
C THR A 87 4.94 2.25 -2.81
N VAL A 88 4.91 2.55 -4.11
CA VAL A 88 4.57 1.56 -5.15
C VAL A 88 5.61 0.43 -5.20
N LEU A 89 6.90 0.76 -5.13
CA LEU A 89 7.98 -0.23 -5.11
C LEU A 89 7.96 -1.09 -3.85
N GLU A 90 7.70 -0.49 -2.69
CA GLU A 90 7.55 -1.21 -1.42
C GLU A 90 6.38 -2.18 -1.45
N ASN A 91 5.24 -1.79 -2.03
CA ASN A 91 4.10 -2.67 -2.18
C ASN A 91 4.40 -3.85 -3.13
N ARG A 92 5.05 -3.60 -4.27
CA ARG A 92 5.53 -4.67 -5.16
C ARG A 92 6.51 -5.61 -4.44
N ALA A 93 7.42 -5.07 -3.64
CA ALA A 93 8.34 -5.88 -2.85
C ALA A 93 7.65 -6.75 -1.79
N LYS A 94 6.50 -6.31 -1.27
CA LYS A 94 5.66 -7.11 -0.36
C LYS A 94 4.92 -8.22 -1.12
N GLU A 95 4.49 -7.98 -2.35
CA GLU A 95 3.82 -9.00 -3.18
C GLU A 95 4.72 -10.21 -3.50
N TYR A 96 6.04 -10.03 -3.55
CA TYR A 96 7.00 -11.14 -3.70
C TYR A 96 7.20 -11.99 -2.42
N ARG A 97 6.67 -11.54 -1.28
CA ARG A 97 6.76 -12.26 0.00
C ARG A 97 5.39 -12.83 0.37
N PHE A 98 5.25 -14.13 0.18
CA PHE A 98 4.06 -14.87 0.60
C PHE A 98 4.17 -15.20 2.09
N ILE A 99 3.35 -14.54 2.91
CA ILE A 99 3.26 -14.75 4.35
C ILE A 99 1.93 -15.45 4.62
N ALA A 100 1.92 -16.47 5.49
CA ALA A 100 0.69 -17.14 5.89
C ALA A 100 -0.22 -16.15 6.64
N PRO A 101 -1.53 -16.08 6.31
CA PRO A 101 -2.45 -15.13 6.96
C PRO A 101 -2.76 -15.50 8.41
N GLU A 102 -2.67 -16.78 8.76
CA GLU A 102 -2.86 -17.32 10.10
C GLU A 102 -2.04 -18.60 10.28
N ASP A 103 -2.08 -19.18 11.48
CA ASP A 103 -1.47 -20.47 11.76
C ASP A 103 -2.21 -21.59 11.00
N GLY A 104 -1.47 -22.57 10.48
CA GLY A 104 -2.06 -23.67 9.73
C GLY A 104 -1.03 -24.63 9.16
N ILE A 105 -1.47 -25.49 8.26
CA ILE A 105 -0.67 -26.57 7.68
C ILE A 105 -0.58 -26.38 6.17
N ILE A 106 0.64 -26.43 5.62
CA ILE A 106 0.85 -26.47 4.18
C ILE A 106 0.45 -27.87 3.69
N SER A 107 -0.62 -27.95 2.90
CA SER A 107 -1.15 -29.22 2.40
C SER A 107 -0.42 -29.67 1.14
N TYR A 108 -0.05 -28.73 0.26
CA TYR A 108 0.58 -29.05 -1.03
C TYR A 108 1.38 -27.87 -1.56
N ILE A 109 2.57 -28.14 -2.09
CA ILE A 109 3.42 -27.16 -2.78
C ILE A 109 3.71 -27.71 -4.19
N PRO A 110 2.95 -27.30 -5.22
CA PRO A 110 3.19 -27.73 -6.60
C PRO A 110 4.48 -27.15 -7.20
N THR A 111 4.88 -25.96 -6.78
CA THR A 111 5.96 -25.19 -7.41
C THR A 111 7.33 -25.56 -6.88
N LYS A 112 8.32 -25.67 -7.76
CA LYS A 112 9.73 -25.91 -7.40
C LYS A 112 10.55 -24.64 -7.51
N ILE A 113 11.68 -24.62 -6.80
CA ILE A 113 12.67 -23.54 -6.90
C ILE A 113 13.14 -23.42 -8.35
N GLY A 114 13.16 -22.18 -8.87
CA GLY A 114 13.55 -21.88 -10.25
C GLY A 114 12.42 -21.96 -11.28
N THR A 115 11.20 -22.29 -10.86
CA THR A 115 10.02 -22.23 -11.74
C THR A 115 9.50 -20.80 -11.83
N TYR A 116 9.15 -20.35 -13.04
CA TYR A 116 8.48 -19.07 -13.27
C TYR A 116 7.01 -19.20 -12.86
N VAL A 117 6.50 -18.22 -12.12
CA VAL A 117 5.11 -18.18 -11.64
C VAL A 117 4.44 -16.89 -12.11
N GLU A 118 3.21 -17.03 -12.60
CA GLU A 118 2.41 -15.88 -13.05
C GLU A 118 1.48 -15.36 -11.95
N PRO A 119 1.13 -14.07 -11.95
CA PRO A 119 0.13 -13.53 -11.05
C PRO A 119 -1.19 -14.32 -11.13
N GLY A 120 -1.70 -14.76 -9.99
CA GLY A 120 -2.92 -15.58 -9.90
C GLY A 120 -2.69 -17.09 -9.97
N GLN A 121 -1.47 -17.55 -10.27
CA GLN A 121 -1.14 -18.97 -10.21
C GLN A 121 -1.07 -19.45 -8.75
N SER A 122 -1.70 -20.59 -8.46
CA SER A 122 -1.61 -21.22 -7.14
C SER A 122 -0.23 -21.85 -6.94
N ILE A 123 0.53 -21.34 -5.97
CA ILE A 123 1.89 -21.80 -5.64
C ILE A 123 1.96 -22.69 -4.41
N ILE A 124 1.01 -22.52 -3.47
CA ILE A 124 0.94 -23.20 -2.18
C ILE A 124 -0.54 -23.37 -1.85
N GLN A 125 -0.93 -24.58 -1.48
CA GLN A 125 -2.21 -24.83 -0.85
C GLN A 125 -2.00 -24.85 0.67
N PHE A 126 -2.65 -23.90 1.34
CA PHE A 126 -2.55 -23.69 2.78
C PHE A 126 -3.90 -23.98 3.42
N ALA A 127 -3.90 -24.87 4.41
CA ALA A 127 -5.06 -25.16 5.22
C ALA A 127 -4.98 -24.36 6.52
N ALA A 128 -5.89 -23.41 6.64
CA ALA A 128 -5.85 -22.41 7.69
C ALA A 128 -6.60 -22.87 8.96
N GLY A 129 -6.06 -22.54 10.12
CA GLY A 129 -6.61 -22.88 11.42
C GLY A 129 -6.25 -24.28 11.94
N ASN A 130 -6.46 -24.47 13.25
CA ASN A 130 -6.17 -25.72 13.96
C ASN A 130 -7.37 -26.69 14.01
N GLY A 131 -8.55 -26.24 13.59
CA GLY A 131 -9.78 -27.03 13.65
C GLY A 131 -9.99 -27.85 12.39
N ARG A 132 -10.07 -29.18 12.53
CA ARG A 132 -10.48 -30.05 11.42
C ARG A 132 -11.99 -30.13 11.31
N LYS A 133 -12.47 -30.00 10.07
CA LYS A 133 -13.89 -30.15 9.72
C LYS A 133 -14.05 -31.44 8.93
N PHE A 134 -15.10 -32.19 9.26
CA PHE A 134 -15.55 -33.32 8.48
C PHE A 134 -16.80 -32.91 7.71
N ILE A 135 -16.82 -33.17 6.40
CA ILE A 135 -17.98 -32.87 5.56
C ILE A 135 -18.67 -34.19 5.25
N ALA A 136 -19.86 -34.39 5.81
CA ALA A 136 -20.71 -35.53 5.50
C ALA A 136 -21.70 -35.16 4.40
N TYR A 137 -21.84 -36.00 3.38
CA TYR A 137 -22.83 -35.83 2.32
C TYR A 137 -24.02 -36.72 2.62
N ILE A 138 -25.17 -36.11 2.88
CA ILE A 138 -26.35 -36.81 3.41
C ILE A 138 -27.45 -36.76 2.36
N ASP A 139 -28.11 -37.90 2.16
CA ASP A 139 -29.19 -38.02 1.19
C ASP A 139 -30.32 -37.03 1.52
N GLU A 140 -30.91 -36.41 0.50
CA GLU A 140 -32.05 -35.50 0.63
C GLU A 140 -33.21 -36.12 1.45
N VAL A 141 -33.39 -37.44 1.37
CA VAL A 141 -34.45 -38.13 2.13
C VAL A 141 -34.16 -38.18 3.63
N GLU A 142 -32.92 -38.05 4.07
CA GLU A 142 -32.53 -38.18 5.50
C GLU A 142 -32.22 -36.85 6.18
N ILE A 143 -31.98 -35.78 5.41
CA ILE A 143 -31.53 -34.48 5.93
C ILE A 143 -32.50 -33.87 6.96
N PHE A 144 -33.80 -34.14 6.84
CA PHE A 144 -34.83 -33.61 7.75
C PHE A 144 -34.68 -34.08 9.22
N LYS A 145 -33.89 -35.12 9.47
CA LYS A 145 -33.62 -35.64 10.83
C LYS A 145 -32.45 -34.95 11.51
N ILE A 146 -31.71 -34.14 10.76
CA ILE A 146 -30.41 -33.61 11.17
C ILE A 146 -30.60 -32.16 11.58
N GLU A 147 -30.05 -31.85 12.75
CA GLU A 147 -30.16 -30.54 13.37
C GLU A 147 -28.76 -30.15 13.87
N GLU A 148 -28.49 -28.84 13.89
CA GLU A 148 -27.25 -28.30 14.44
C GLU A 148 -27.11 -28.68 15.93
N GLY A 149 -25.88 -28.93 16.38
CA GLY A 149 -25.57 -29.36 17.75
C GLY A 149 -25.67 -30.87 18.00
N GLN A 150 -26.11 -31.67 17.02
CA GLN A 150 -26.15 -33.13 17.19
C GLN A 150 -24.73 -33.72 17.31
N GLN A 151 -24.58 -34.68 18.22
CA GLN A 151 -23.32 -35.41 18.39
C GLN A 151 -23.08 -36.39 17.25
N VAL A 152 -21.83 -36.44 16.78
CA VAL A 152 -21.40 -37.27 15.66
C VAL A 152 -20.23 -38.15 16.06
N ARG A 153 -20.27 -39.41 15.64
CA ARG A 153 -19.16 -40.36 15.71
C ARG A 153 -18.62 -40.60 14.31
N ILE A 154 -17.35 -40.30 14.09
CA ILE A 154 -16.69 -40.46 12.80
C ILE A 154 -15.73 -41.66 12.89
N ALA A 155 -15.88 -42.60 11.97
CA ALA A 155 -14.94 -43.69 11.73
C ALA A 155 -14.02 -43.29 10.57
N SER A 156 -12.72 -43.19 10.84
CA SER A 156 -11.73 -42.86 9.81
C SER A 156 -11.45 -44.06 8.91
N SER A 157 -11.28 -43.85 7.61
CA SER A 157 -10.74 -44.89 6.73
C SER A 157 -9.22 -45.06 6.87
N GLN A 158 -8.52 -44.13 7.54
CA GLN A 158 -7.06 -44.21 7.76
C GLN A 158 -6.68 -44.98 9.03
N TYR A 159 -7.55 -44.98 10.03
CA TYR A 159 -7.28 -45.59 11.33
C TYR A 159 -8.34 -46.63 11.66
N SER A 160 -7.90 -47.80 12.13
CA SER A 160 -8.82 -48.84 12.58
C SER A 160 -9.63 -48.35 13.78
N THR A 161 -10.96 -48.38 13.67
CA THR A 161 -11.88 -48.03 14.77
C THR A 161 -11.67 -48.93 15.99
N TYR A 162 -11.18 -50.17 15.79
CA TYR A 162 -10.92 -51.09 16.89
C TYR A 162 -9.70 -50.68 17.73
N GLU A 163 -8.70 -50.04 17.12
CA GLU A 163 -7.46 -49.63 17.79
C GLU A 163 -7.55 -48.21 18.35
N TYR A 164 -8.14 -47.29 17.58
CA TYR A 164 -8.14 -45.85 17.89
C TYR A 164 -9.52 -45.28 18.24
N GLY A 165 -10.57 -46.11 18.21
CA GLY A 165 -11.92 -45.71 18.53
C GLY A 165 -12.58 -44.82 17.47
N TYR A 166 -13.61 -44.09 17.90
CA TYR A 166 -14.31 -43.12 17.08
C TYR A 166 -13.81 -41.70 17.37
N PHE A 167 -13.74 -40.90 16.32
CA PHE A 167 -13.55 -39.46 16.43
C PHE A 167 -14.89 -38.85 16.81
N LEU A 168 -14.92 -37.98 17.82
CA LEU A 168 -16.14 -37.32 18.25
C LEU A 168 -16.22 -35.93 17.64
N GLY A 169 -17.43 -35.54 17.25
CA GLY A 169 -17.71 -34.24 16.70
C GLY A 169 -19.13 -33.79 16.94
N GLU A 170 -19.44 -32.60 16.44
CA GLU A 170 -20.73 -31.94 16.58
C GLU A 170 -21.11 -31.32 15.22
N VAL A 171 -22.39 -31.43 14.85
CA VAL A 171 -22.93 -30.78 13.65
C VAL A 171 -22.88 -29.27 13.86
N MET A 172 -22.13 -28.57 13.02
CA MET A 172 -21.96 -27.12 13.06
C MET A 172 -22.96 -26.40 12.17
N TYR A 173 -23.14 -26.90 10.95
CA TYR A 173 -23.89 -26.22 9.91
C TYR A 173 -24.35 -27.22 8.86
N ILE A 174 -25.55 -27.00 8.34
CA ILE A 174 -26.15 -27.78 7.26
C ILE A 174 -26.28 -26.86 6.05
N SER A 175 -25.69 -27.24 4.92
CA SER A 175 -25.79 -26.45 3.69
C SER A 175 -27.24 -26.41 3.19
N GLU A 176 -27.74 -25.23 2.85
CA GLU A 176 -29.04 -25.07 2.17
C GLU A 176 -28.99 -25.47 0.70
N LEU A 177 -27.80 -25.46 0.09
CA LEU A 177 -27.60 -25.81 -1.30
C LEU A 177 -27.21 -27.29 -1.43
N PRO A 178 -27.93 -28.08 -2.24
CA PRO A 178 -27.56 -29.45 -2.51
C PRO A 178 -26.37 -29.56 -3.48
N GLU A 179 -25.64 -30.66 -3.38
CA GLU A 179 -24.63 -31.11 -4.34
C GLU A 179 -25.09 -32.39 -5.04
N GLU A 180 -25.00 -32.41 -6.37
CA GLU A 180 -25.24 -33.63 -7.14
C GLU A 180 -23.96 -34.46 -7.22
N ARG A 181 -24.02 -35.71 -6.75
CA ARG A 181 -22.91 -36.67 -6.84
C ARG A 181 -23.42 -38.01 -7.33
N ALA A 182 -22.83 -38.51 -8.42
CA ALA A 182 -23.22 -39.79 -9.02
C ALA A 182 -24.73 -39.91 -9.31
N GLY A 183 -25.37 -38.82 -9.76
CA GLY A 183 -26.79 -38.79 -10.11
C GLY A 183 -27.75 -38.80 -8.90
N LYS A 184 -27.24 -38.58 -7.68
CA LYS A 184 -28.04 -38.41 -6.46
C LYS A 184 -27.76 -37.05 -5.83
N VAL A 185 -28.80 -36.50 -5.21
CA VAL A 185 -28.78 -35.21 -4.52
C VAL A 185 -28.37 -35.43 -3.07
N TYR A 186 -27.30 -34.74 -2.64
CA TYR A 186 -26.82 -34.77 -1.26
C TYR A 186 -26.77 -33.36 -0.67
N TYR A 187 -27.03 -33.24 0.62
CA TYR A 187 -26.84 -32.02 1.38
C TYR A 187 -25.54 -32.11 2.20
N PRO A 188 -24.56 -31.23 1.96
CA PRO A 188 -23.34 -31.16 2.75
C PRO A 188 -23.62 -30.73 4.20
N VAL A 189 -23.20 -31.54 5.15
CA VAL A 189 -23.26 -31.25 6.59
C VAL A 189 -21.85 -31.10 7.14
N PHE A 190 -21.57 -29.93 7.71
CA PHE A 190 -20.28 -29.59 8.28
C PHE A 190 -20.24 -29.99 9.75
N ILE A 191 -19.29 -30.85 10.09
CA ILE A 191 -19.11 -31.40 11.43
C ILE A 191 -17.76 -30.90 11.97
N ARG A 192 -17.77 -30.29 13.14
CA ARG A 192 -16.56 -29.92 13.88
C ARG A 192 -16.09 -31.12 14.69
N ILE A 193 -14.84 -31.51 14.51
CA ILE A 193 -14.23 -32.57 15.32
C ILE A 193 -13.84 -31.97 16.67
N THR A 194 -14.40 -32.52 17.76
CA THR A 194 -14.15 -32.08 19.14
C THR A 194 -13.10 -32.93 19.82
N GLN A 195 -13.05 -34.23 19.50
CA GLN A 195 -12.05 -35.15 20.02
C GLN A 195 -11.40 -35.91 18.87
N GLU A 196 -10.09 -35.75 18.77
CA GLU A 196 -9.26 -36.36 17.74
C GLU A 196 -8.17 -37.23 18.38
N PRO A 197 -8.36 -38.56 18.45
CA PRO A 197 -7.38 -39.47 19.05
C PRO A 197 -6.03 -39.50 18.31
N GLN A 198 -6.06 -39.30 16.99
CA GLN A 198 -4.90 -39.29 16.10
C GLN A 198 -5.09 -38.27 14.99
N PRO A 199 -4.04 -37.61 14.50
CA PRO A 199 -4.23 -36.55 13.53
C PRO A 199 -4.66 -37.07 12.15
N LEU A 200 -5.88 -36.75 11.71
CA LEU A 200 -6.38 -37.04 10.37
C LEU A 200 -5.68 -36.21 9.29
N ARG A 201 -5.33 -36.85 8.17
CA ARG A 201 -4.84 -36.09 7.00
C ARG A 201 -5.98 -35.31 6.35
N LEU A 202 -5.68 -34.18 5.75
CA LEU A 202 -6.68 -33.43 4.98
C LEU A 202 -7.04 -34.23 3.72
N GLY A 203 -8.33 -34.28 3.38
CA GLY A 203 -8.83 -35.08 2.25
C GLY A 203 -9.07 -36.57 2.56
N SER A 204 -8.92 -36.99 3.83
CA SER A 204 -9.31 -38.33 4.28
C SER A 204 -10.79 -38.63 4.03
N SER A 205 -11.11 -39.87 3.71
CA SER A 205 -12.48 -40.39 3.76
C SER A 205 -12.79 -41.03 5.12
N GLY A 206 -14.08 -41.12 5.44
CA GLY A 206 -14.57 -41.78 6.64
C GLY A 206 -16.10 -41.90 6.61
N GLU A 207 -16.64 -42.59 7.61
CA GLU A 207 -18.08 -42.74 7.82
C GLU A 207 -18.49 -41.94 9.06
N ALA A 208 -19.46 -41.03 8.92
CA ALA A 208 -20.01 -40.25 10.03
C ALA A 208 -21.37 -40.82 10.45
N ARG A 209 -21.54 -41.07 11.75
CA ARG A 209 -22.79 -41.50 12.36
C ARG A 209 -23.31 -40.39 13.26
N ILE A 210 -24.36 -39.72 12.79
CA ILE A 210 -25.01 -38.60 13.49
C ILE A 210 -26.12 -39.16 14.37
N ASN A 211 -26.14 -38.76 15.63
CA ASN A 211 -27.17 -39.17 16.57
C ASN A 211 -28.41 -38.30 16.42
N THR A 212 -29.40 -38.77 15.65
CA THR A 212 -30.65 -38.05 15.33
C THR A 212 -31.76 -38.20 16.37
N GLY A 213 -31.46 -38.80 17.54
CA GLY A 213 -32.37 -38.94 18.67
C GLY A 213 -32.59 -40.39 19.11
N ARG A 214 -33.52 -40.60 20.04
CA ARG A 214 -33.89 -41.92 20.56
C ARG A 214 -35.30 -42.28 20.10
N ASP A 215 -35.40 -43.22 19.18
CA ASP A 215 -36.68 -43.85 18.85
C ASP A 215 -36.87 -45.15 19.63
N ARG A 216 -38.13 -45.49 19.92
CA ARG A 216 -38.47 -46.82 20.45
C ARG A 216 -38.21 -47.82 19.33
N ILE A 217 -37.39 -48.84 19.58
CA ILE A 217 -37.02 -49.91 18.63
C ILE A 217 -38.24 -50.45 17.87
N ILE A 218 -39.35 -50.63 18.58
CA ILE A 218 -40.61 -51.13 18.00
C ILE A 218 -41.19 -50.21 16.91
N ARG A 219 -41.03 -48.89 17.01
CA ARG A 219 -41.49 -47.92 15.99
C ARG A 219 -40.60 -47.90 14.76
N THR A 220 -39.30 -48.14 14.93
CA THR A 220 -38.36 -48.27 13.82
C THR A 220 -38.64 -49.53 13.01
N ILE A 221 -38.89 -50.66 13.69
CA ILE A 221 -39.23 -51.94 13.04
C ILE A 221 -40.58 -51.89 12.33
N LEU A 222 -41.57 -51.19 12.90
CA LEU A 222 -42.92 -51.10 12.34
C LEU A 222 -43.09 -49.99 11.28
N GLY A 223 -42.05 -49.22 10.94
CA GLY A 223 -42.10 -48.17 9.92
C GLY A 223 -43.02 -46.98 10.24
N THR A 224 -43.55 -46.89 11.45
CA THR A 224 -44.55 -45.86 11.85
C THR A 224 -43.90 -44.53 12.29
N ASN A 225 -42.77 -44.15 11.72
CA ASN A 225 -42.03 -42.98 12.16
C ASN A 225 -42.63 -41.68 11.59
N LYS A 226 -43.68 -41.17 12.24
CA LYS A 226 -44.20 -39.81 12.03
C LYS A 226 -43.57 -38.89 13.09
N LYS A 227 -42.65 -38.01 12.69
CA LYS A 227 -42.33 -36.81 13.48
C LYS A 227 -43.59 -35.93 13.49
N ARG A 228 -44.02 -35.51 14.68
CA ARG A 228 -44.95 -34.39 14.89
C ARG A 228 -44.12 -33.11 14.98
#